data_AF-A0A7V8V8R4-F1
#
_entry.id   AF-A0A7V8V8R4-F1
#
_cell.length_a   1.000
_cell.length_b   1.000
_cell.length_c   1.000
_cell.angle_alpha   90.00
_cell.angle_beta   90.00
_cell.angle_gamma   90.00
#
_symmetry.space_group_name_H-M   'P 1'
#
loop_
_entity.id
_entity.type
_entity.pdbx_description
1 polymer ?
#
loop_
_entity_poly.entity_id
_entity_poly.type
_entity_poly.pdbx_seq_one_letter_code
_entity_poly.pdbx_strand_id
1 'polypeptide(L)'
;MKFLQKHWGKLIALAGGAIALLIVLVLVAPVVISYGPVRNFLLHHLFNGKEVAVSVETVSVGWFHPTEIKDLHVQQNMGKYNIDVPRIANDVTLFQLITKPRQLGNLTIERPVILVELPSEKADLVNDGPGEAPSLDQEKVQAALQRTIDVQLIDATVQVTKPGAAKPWGFEKIGFLAQLRPGRTDEQGPSILIPHATLMDRQQMTEEMCDDMLKFVAPVVNGVTKIEGEISLSLKDIRVPLADRQSSVGKGQVVIHKAQLTGTPLVQKITEFIGLGPSVDVFSDCTINFELADKQVYHEGLDFGVGNLRVRTRGFVGLDKSLNLIAEVPVPLNPTEEFSDGELPLPLLSALRGKTIEIPIVGTLEKPIIDKQRLGQSLMATAESTLRDFLKNDDIQLDLEGEDGEIDVSGILDMAGSLMENANREGGMLDQLRERREANPPDRNSADDGDAPLEGLFRRLLRRAQEPDAPPGDKQDPAAPEIEINLNEAIDL
;
A
#
# COMPACT_ATOMS: atom_id res chain seq x y z
N MET A 1 61.54 -41.98 29.09
CA MET A 1 60.37 -41.53 29.89
C MET A 1 60.65 -40.42 30.91
N LYS A 2 61.89 -40.03 31.23
CA LYS A 2 62.18 -38.93 32.20
C LYS A 2 62.13 -37.49 31.63
N PHE A 3 62.07 -37.34 30.31
CA PHE A 3 62.02 -36.02 29.65
C PHE A 3 60.58 -35.45 29.60
N LEU A 4 59.55 -36.31 29.51
CA LEU A 4 58.14 -35.88 29.53
C LEU A 4 57.70 -35.36 30.91
N GLN A 5 58.13 -35.98 32.02
CA GLN A 5 57.77 -35.52 33.38
C GLN A 5 58.33 -34.14 33.73
N LYS A 6 59.50 -33.76 33.19
CA LYS A 6 60.16 -32.47 33.48
C LYS A 6 59.51 -31.28 32.75
N HIS A 7 58.85 -31.53 31.63
CA HIS A 7 58.18 -30.50 30.81
C HIS A 7 56.66 -30.46 31.04
N TRP A 8 56.06 -31.51 31.61
CA TRP A 8 54.64 -31.55 31.97
C TRP A 8 54.23 -30.44 32.93
N GLY A 9 55.04 -30.13 33.96
CA GLY A 9 54.77 -29.00 34.86
C GLY A 9 54.79 -27.64 34.15
N LYS A 10 55.64 -27.46 33.13
CA LYS A 10 55.72 -26.23 32.33
C LYS A 10 54.57 -26.13 31.33
N LEU A 11 54.14 -27.24 30.73
CA LEU A 11 52.99 -27.30 29.83
C LEU A 11 51.65 -27.09 30.57
N ILE A 12 51.50 -27.66 31.77
CA ILE A 12 50.32 -27.42 32.62
C ILE A 12 50.30 -25.97 33.13
N ALA A 13 51.45 -25.39 33.48
CA ALA A 13 51.53 -23.98 33.86
C ALA A 13 51.23 -23.03 32.69
N LEU A 14 51.66 -23.38 31.47
CA LEU A 14 51.42 -22.58 30.26
C LEU A 14 49.98 -22.71 29.76
N ALA A 15 49.39 -23.92 29.83
CA ALA A 15 47.97 -24.15 29.57
C ALA A 15 47.08 -23.50 30.63
N GLY A 16 47.43 -23.61 31.91
CA GLY A 16 46.73 -22.96 33.02
C GLY A 16 46.82 -21.43 32.94
N GLY A 17 47.97 -20.88 32.52
CA GLY A 17 48.15 -19.46 32.26
C GLY A 17 47.32 -18.96 31.08
N ALA A 18 47.24 -19.73 29.99
CA ALA A 18 46.41 -19.41 28.84
C ALA A 18 44.90 -19.45 29.17
N ILE A 19 44.46 -20.44 29.96
CA ILE A 19 43.08 -20.54 30.44
C ILE A 19 42.76 -19.41 31.41
N ALA A 20 43.66 -19.06 32.34
CA ALA A 20 43.48 -17.93 33.24
C ALA A 20 43.43 -16.58 32.48
N LEU A 21 44.28 -16.40 31.47
CA LEU A 21 44.23 -15.23 30.58
C LEU A 21 42.90 -15.17 29.82
N LEU A 22 42.41 -16.29 29.30
CA LEU A 22 41.13 -16.38 28.60
C LEU A 22 39.96 -16.10 29.55
N ILE A 23 39.99 -16.61 30.79
CA ILE A 23 39.01 -16.30 31.83
C ILE A 23 39.03 -14.81 32.18
N VAL A 24 40.21 -14.21 32.34
CA VAL A 24 40.34 -12.76 32.60
C VAL A 24 39.85 -11.95 31.40
N LEU A 25 40.15 -12.36 30.18
CA LEU A 25 39.71 -11.69 28.96
C LEU A 25 38.18 -11.78 28.80
N VAL A 26 37.58 -12.93 29.15
CA VAL A 26 36.12 -13.09 29.26
C VAL A 26 35.56 -12.22 30.39
N LEU A 27 36.14 -12.24 31.59
CA LEU A 27 35.67 -11.42 32.72
C LEU A 27 35.66 -9.92 32.41
N VAL A 28 36.68 -9.45 31.67
CA VAL A 28 36.85 -8.03 31.30
C VAL A 28 36.16 -7.69 29.96
N ALA A 29 35.64 -8.68 29.21
CA ALA A 29 34.98 -8.47 27.92
C ALA A 29 33.87 -7.40 27.93
N PRO A 30 32.97 -7.31 28.94
CA PRO A 30 31.95 -6.26 28.96
C PRO A 30 32.55 -4.86 29.11
N VAL A 31 33.63 -4.73 29.89
CA VAL A 31 34.39 -3.48 30.05
C VAL A 31 35.06 -3.10 28.73
N VAL A 32 35.63 -4.08 28.02
CA VAL A 32 36.28 -3.87 26.72
C VAL A 32 35.27 -3.48 25.63
N ILE A 33 34.08 -4.09 25.61
CA ILE A 33 33.01 -3.74 24.64
C ILE A 33 32.46 -2.33 24.93
N SER A 34 32.38 -1.93 26.20
CA SER A 34 31.99 -0.55 26.57
C SER A 34 33.05 0.51 26.24
N TYR A 35 34.29 0.10 25.94
CA TYR A 35 35.40 0.98 25.64
C TYR A 35 35.28 1.59 24.23
N GLY A 36 35.29 2.93 24.16
CA GLY A 36 34.98 3.70 22.94
C GLY A 36 35.70 3.24 21.66
N PRO A 37 37.02 2.99 21.65
CA PRO A 37 37.74 2.51 20.47
C PRO A 37 37.28 1.13 19.96
N VAL A 38 37.01 0.18 20.86
CA VAL A 38 36.56 -1.17 20.48
C VAL A 38 35.11 -1.11 20.02
N ARG A 39 34.28 -0.33 20.70
CA ARG A 39 32.90 -0.04 20.28
C ARG A 39 32.85 0.51 18.87
N ASN A 40 33.64 1.56 18.58
CA ASN A 40 33.66 2.20 17.27
C ASN A 40 34.19 1.27 16.18
N PHE A 41 35.17 0.42 16.49
CA PHE A 41 35.65 -0.62 15.58
C PHE A 41 34.55 -1.66 15.26
N LEU A 42 33.82 -2.13 16.26
CA LEU A 42 32.70 -3.07 16.07
C LEU A 42 31.56 -2.44 15.27
N LEU A 43 31.19 -1.18 15.56
CA LEU A 43 30.17 -0.45 14.79
C LEU A 43 30.58 -0.29 13.33
N HIS A 44 31.84 0.06 13.06
CA HIS A 44 32.36 0.18 11.70
C HIS A 44 32.41 -1.16 10.94
N HIS A 45 32.50 -2.29 11.64
CA HIS A 45 32.49 -3.61 11.03
C HIS A 45 31.06 -4.15 10.80
N LEU A 46 30.12 -3.82 11.69
CA LEU A 46 28.71 -4.22 11.58
C LEU A 46 27.95 -3.41 10.54
N PHE A 47 28.20 -2.10 10.50
CA PHE A 47 27.65 -1.20 9.50
C PHE A 47 28.74 -0.95 8.48
N ASN A 48 28.59 -1.56 7.30
CA ASN A 48 29.51 -1.40 6.17
C ASN A 48 29.64 0.11 5.88
N GLY A 49 30.72 0.75 6.38
CA GLY A 49 30.81 2.20 6.62
C GLY A 49 30.73 3.12 5.38
N LYS A 50 30.33 2.57 4.24
CA LYS A 50 30.12 3.29 2.97
C LYS A 50 28.77 4.01 2.92
N GLU A 51 27.73 3.51 3.58
CA GLU A 51 26.36 4.06 3.45
C GLU A 51 25.85 4.80 4.69
N VAL A 52 26.19 4.33 5.90
CA VAL A 52 25.66 4.86 7.17
C VAL A 52 26.76 4.98 8.21
N ALA A 53 26.90 6.16 8.81
CA ALA A 53 27.76 6.41 9.96
C ALA A 53 26.94 6.18 11.24
N VAL A 54 27.33 5.19 12.04
CA VAL A 54 26.71 4.90 13.33
C VAL A 54 27.67 5.30 14.45
N SER A 55 27.20 6.15 15.35
CA SER A 55 27.91 6.53 16.56
C SER A 55 27.04 6.28 17.78
N VAL A 56 27.67 5.89 18.89
CA VAL A 56 26.99 5.58 20.15
C VAL A 56 27.80 6.25 21.25
N GLU A 57 27.15 6.91 22.21
CA GLU A 57 27.86 7.55 23.32
C GLU A 57 28.29 6.53 24.37
N THR A 58 27.37 5.69 24.83
CA THR A 58 27.63 4.71 25.89
C THR A 58 26.92 3.38 25.60
N VAL A 59 27.65 2.28 25.73
CA VAL A 59 27.08 0.93 25.71
C VAL A 59 27.34 0.29 27.06
N SER A 60 26.28 0.06 27.82
CA SER A 60 26.33 -0.69 29.07
C SER A 60 26.05 -2.16 28.76
N VAL A 61 27.10 -2.96 28.79
CA VAL A 61 27.02 -4.41 28.66
C VAL A 61 27.51 -5.02 29.96
N GLY A 62 26.72 -5.94 30.53
CA GLY A 62 27.10 -6.68 31.73
C GLY A 62 26.93 -8.18 31.55
N TRP A 63 27.78 -8.96 32.22
CA TRP A 63 27.58 -10.41 32.32
C TRP A 63 26.27 -10.76 33.02
N PHE A 64 25.86 -9.94 34.00
CA PHE A 64 24.68 -10.15 34.84
C PHE A 64 23.71 -8.97 34.87
N HIS A 65 23.96 -7.93 34.06
CA HIS A 65 23.10 -6.77 33.92
C HIS A 65 22.51 -6.72 32.52
N PRO A 66 21.24 -6.30 32.38
CA PRO A 66 20.61 -6.09 31.08
C PRO A 66 21.45 -5.17 30.21
N THR A 67 21.38 -5.40 28.90
CA THR A 67 22.16 -4.62 27.94
C THR A 67 21.44 -3.31 27.64
N GLU A 68 22.13 -2.18 27.73
CA GLU A 68 21.55 -0.86 27.49
C GLU A 68 22.49 -0.04 26.60
N ILE A 69 21.95 0.56 25.55
CA ILE A 69 22.63 1.49 24.67
C ILE A 69 22.04 2.88 24.92
N LYS A 70 22.89 3.87 25.14
CA LYS A 70 22.49 5.27 25.31
C LYS A 70 23.06 6.12 24.19
N ASP A 71 22.22 7.01 23.69
CA ASP A 71 22.53 8.04 22.71
C ASP A 71 23.18 7.43 21.46
N LEU A 72 22.38 6.64 20.75
CA LEU A 72 22.69 6.12 19.43
C LEU A 72 22.34 7.20 18.40
N HIS A 73 23.32 7.60 17.60
CA HIS A 73 23.15 8.52 16.49
C HIS A 73 23.52 7.79 15.20
N VAL A 74 22.56 7.69 14.29
CA VAL A 74 22.72 7.10 12.97
C VAL A 74 22.57 8.20 11.95
N GLN A 75 23.66 8.54 11.27
CA GLN A 75 23.68 9.54 10.22
C GLN A 75 23.93 8.85 8.88
N GLN A 76 23.05 9.06 7.90
CA GLN A 76 23.32 8.58 6.56
C GLN A 76 24.34 9.49 5.87
N ASN A 77 25.30 8.92 5.16
CA ASN A 77 26.37 9.69 4.49
C ASN A 77 25.85 10.66 3.41
N MET A 78 24.66 10.41 2.86
CA MET A 78 23.98 11.28 1.88
C MET A 78 22.98 12.26 2.51
N GLY A 79 22.84 12.28 3.83
CA GLY A 79 21.95 13.20 4.55
C GLY A 79 20.45 12.95 4.40
N LYS A 80 19.99 11.87 3.73
CA LYS A 80 18.54 11.66 3.52
C LYS A 80 17.77 11.35 4.80
N TYR A 81 18.45 10.80 5.81
CA TYR A 81 17.85 10.60 7.12
C TYR A 81 18.89 10.57 8.23
N ASN A 82 18.45 11.00 9.41
CA ASN A 82 19.17 10.90 10.67
C ASN A 82 18.26 10.21 11.70
N ILE A 83 18.82 9.32 12.51
CA ILE A 83 18.08 8.63 13.57
C ILE A 83 18.84 8.83 14.87
N ASP A 84 18.19 9.46 15.83
CA ASP A 84 18.69 9.66 17.17
C ASP A 84 17.86 8.82 18.13
N VAL A 85 18.50 7.93 18.87
CA VAL A 85 17.84 7.06 19.83
C VAL A 85 18.48 7.25 21.20
N PRO A 86 17.82 7.98 22.12
CA PRO A 86 18.36 8.24 23.45
C PRO A 86 18.63 6.96 24.24
N ARG A 87 17.77 5.95 24.08
CA ARG A 87 17.89 4.72 24.85
C ARG A 87 17.32 3.51 24.13
N ILE A 88 18.14 2.47 24.07
CA ILE A 88 17.73 1.13 23.66
C ILE A 88 18.06 0.18 24.81
N ALA A 89 17.06 -0.48 25.35
CA ALA A 89 17.21 -1.49 26.39
C ALA A 89 16.91 -2.87 25.83
N ASN A 90 17.68 -3.87 26.26
CA ASN A 90 17.43 -5.27 25.98
C ASN A 90 17.40 -6.04 27.32
N ASP A 91 16.38 -6.87 27.51
CA ASP A 91 16.17 -7.62 28.74
C ASP A 91 17.17 -8.77 28.94
N VAL A 92 17.95 -9.11 27.91
CA VAL A 92 19.01 -10.13 28.00
C VAL A 92 20.38 -9.57 28.37
N THR A 93 21.09 -10.39 29.14
CA THR A 93 22.48 -10.17 29.56
C THR A 93 23.47 -10.69 28.52
N LEU A 94 24.73 -10.22 28.55
CA LEU A 94 25.78 -10.73 27.67
C LEU A 94 26.04 -12.23 27.86
N PHE A 95 25.92 -12.72 29.10
CA PHE A 95 26.05 -14.14 29.39
C PHE A 95 24.97 -14.96 28.68
N GLN A 96 23.73 -14.49 28.72
CA GLN A 96 22.62 -15.16 28.05
C GLN A 96 22.75 -15.09 26.53
N LEU A 97 23.22 -13.98 25.97
CA LEU A 97 23.48 -13.87 24.53
C LEU A 97 24.57 -14.85 24.06
N ILE A 98 25.62 -15.07 24.84
CA ILE A 98 26.71 -16.00 24.47
C ILE A 98 26.32 -17.46 24.72
N THR A 99 25.66 -17.76 25.85
CA THR A 99 25.31 -19.14 26.21
C THR A 99 24.02 -19.63 25.56
N LYS A 100 23.11 -18.72 25.25
CA LYS A 100 21.84 -18.97 24.55
C LYS A 100 21.71 -17.98 23.37
N PRO A 101 22.56 -18.12 22.33
CA PRO A 101 22.56 -17.21 21.16
C PRO A 101 21.24 -17.18 20.40
N ARG A 102 20.32 -18.09 20.69
CA ARG A 102 18.97 -18.16 20.12
C ARG A 102 17.91 -17.37 20.90
N GLN A 103 18.24 -16.79 22.06
CA GLN A 103 17.33 -15.99 22.89
C GLN A 103 17.84 -14.55 22.92
N LEU A 104 17.40 -13.75 21.95
CA LEU A 104 17.85 -12.36 21.75
C LEU A 104 17.14 -11.34 22.66
N GLY A 105 16.10 -11.78 23.38
CA GLY A 105 15.35 -10.94 24.31
C GLY A 105 14.30 -10.06 23.64
N ASN A 106 13.69 -9.20 24.44
CA ASN A 106 12.79 -8.13 24.02
C ASN A 106 13.58 -6.83 23.94
N LEU A 107 13.47 -6.14 22.80
CA LEU A 107 14.14 -4.87 22.57
C LEU A 107 13.17 -3.73 22.86
N THR A 108 13.49 -2.85 23.81
CA THR A 108 12.72 -1.63 24.06
C THR A 108 13.49 -0.43 23.54
N ILE A 109 12.87 0.34 22.65
CA ILE A 109 13.42 1.56 22.06
C ILE A 109 12.60 2.73 22.62
N GLU A 110 13.25 3.63 23.36
CA GLU A 110 12.60 4.76 24.02
C GLU A 110 12.96 6.09 23.34
N ARG A 111 11.93 6.85 22.97
CA ARG A 111 12.01 8.20 22.39
C ARG A 111 12.93 8.34 21.18
N PRO A 112 12.90 7.43 20.19
CA PRO A 112 13.68 7.62 18.98
C PRO A 112 13.12 8.81 18.19
N VAL A 113 14.03 9.63 17.67
CA VAL A 113 13.75 10.76 16.80
C VAL A 113 14.31 10.42 15.42
N ILE A 114 13.43 10.30 14.43
CA ILE A 114 13.80 10.04 13.04
C ILE A 114 13.57 11.32 12.26
N LEU A 115 14.62 11.89 11.68
CA LEU A 115 14.56 13.04 10.81
C LEU A 115 14.76 12.55 9.37
N VAL A 116 13.78 12.80 8.50
CA VAL A 116 13.82 12.45 7.07
C VAL A 116 13.91 13.74 6.26
N GLU A 117 14.91 13.83 5.39
CA GLU A 117 15.10 14.94 4.46
C GLU A 117 14.74 14.48 3.05
N LEU A 118 13.68 15.05 2.48
CA LEU A 118 13.24 14.73 1.12
C LEU A 118 14.11 15.44 0.08
N PRO A 119 14.41 14.82 -1.07
CA PRO A 119 15.38 15.35 -2.04
C PRO A 119 14.86 16.54 -2.86
N SER A 120 13.54 16.72 -2.97
CA SER A 120 12.93 17.81 -3.75
C SER A 120 11.54 18.17 -3.23
N GLU A 121 10.98 19.30 -3.68
CA GLU A 121 9.62 19.72 -3.32
C GLU A 121 8.54 18.74 -3.79
N LYS A 122 8.75 18.11 -4.96
CA LYS A 122 7.81 17.14 -5.56
C LYS A 122 7.97 15.72 -5.04
N ALA A 123 9.00 15.48 -4.24
CA ALA A 123 9.25 14.20 -3.61
C ALA A 123 8.18 13.90 -2.56
N ASP A 124 7.94 12.61 -2.31
CA ASP A 124 7.00 12.16 -1.30
C ASP A 124 7.61 11.13 -0.33
N LEU A 125 7.00 10.98 0.85
CA LEU A 125 7.54 10.13 1.90
C LEU A 125 7.60 8.64 1.49
N VAL A 126 6.68 8.22 0.63
CA VAL A 126 6.50 6.80 0.28
C VAL A 126 7.52 6.34 -0.76
N ASN A 127 7.78 7.15 -1.79
CA ASN A 127 8.72 6.81 -2.87
C ASN A 127 10.13 7.36 -2.63
N ASP A 128 10.25 8.57 -2.07
CA ASP A 128 11.49 9.34 -2.00
C ASP A 128 12.00 9.56 -0.58
N GLY A 129 11.37 8.92 0.42
CA GLY A 129 11.77 8.94 1.82
C GLY A 129 13.14 8.27 2.05
N PRO A 130 13.37 7.59 3.19
CA PRO A 130 14.62 6.85 3.38
C PRO A 130 14.68 5.75 2.31
N GLY A 131 15.42 5.98 1.21
CA GLY A 131 15.34 5.31 -0.10
C GLY A 131 15.48 3.79 -0.12
N GLU A 132 16.41 3.20 -0.88
CA GLU A 132 16.72 1.77 -0.74
C GLU A 132 17.20 1.48 0.68
N ALA A 133 16.78 0.35 1.26
CA ALA A 133 17.36 -0.09 2.53
C ALA A 133 18.88 -0.19 2.36
N PRO A 134 19.68 0.19 3.38
CA PRO A 134 21.12 0.00 3.28
C PRO A 134 21.42 -1.44 2.91
N SER A 135 22.46 -1.65 2.11
CA SER A 135 22.82 -2.98 1.59
C SER A 135 23.18 -3.92 2.75
N LEU A 136 22.16 -4.57 3.29
CA LEU A 136 22.30 -5.56 4.35
C LEU A 136 22.68 -6.88 3.70
N ASP A 137 23.74 -7.49 4.21
CA ASP A 137 24.14 -8.84 3.82
C ASP A 137 23.04 -9.82 4.25
N GLN A 138 22.15 -10.17 3.32
CA GLN A 138 20.93 -10.92 3.56
C GLN A 138 21.24 -12.29 4.16
N GLU A 139 22.34 -12.94 3.75
CA GLU A 139 22.80 -14.20 4.32
C GLU A 139 23.20 -14.04 5.79
N LYS A 140 23.93 -12.97 6.15
CA LYS A 140 24.27 -12.70 7.56
C LYS A 140 23.06 -12.34 8.40
N VAL A 141 22.15 -11.53 7.87
CA VAL A 141 20.93 -11.13 8.60
C VAL A 141 20.00 -12.33 8.79
N GLN A 142 19.84 -13.18 7.78
CA GLN A 142 19.03 -14.40 7.87
C GLN A 142 19.68 -15.46 8.76
N ALA A 143 21.01 -15.60 8.72
CA ALA A 143 21.75 -16.47 9.64
C ALA A 143 21.69 -15.98 11.10
N ALA A 144 21.66 -14.66 11.32
CA ALA A 144 21.54 -14.03 12.63
C ALA A 144 20.08 -14.06 13.16
N LEU A 145 19.10 -13.85 12.29
CA LEU A 145 17.67 -13.90 12.61
C LEU A 145 17.17 -15.34 12.43
N GLN A 146 17.48 -16.22 13.38
CA GLN A 146 16.91 -17.57 13.42
C GLN A 146 15.55 -17.63 14.14
N ARG A 147 15.12 -16.53 14.76
CA ARG A 147 13.93 -16.45 15.62
C ARG A 147 13.30 -15.06 15.54
N THR A 148 12.04 -15.00 15.95
CA THR A 148 11.31 -13.74 16.11
C THR A 148 11.86 -12.95 17.28
N ILE A 149 12.11 -11.65 17.08
CA ILE A 149 12.50 -10.69 18.12
C ILE A 149 11.34 -9.73 18.31
N ASP A 150 10.84 -9.60 19.53
CA ASP A 150 9.84 -8.61 19.87
C ASP A 150 10.53 -7.27 20.16
N VAL A 151 10.03 -6.21 19.52
CA VAL A 151 10.54 -4.84 19.60
C VAL A 151 9.40 -3.96 20.10
N GLN A 152 9.61 -3.28 21.21
CA GLN A 152 8.69 -2.30 21.75
C GLN A 152 9.22 -0.89 21.47
N LEU A 153 8.42 -0.11 20.77
CA LEU A 153 8.68 1.30 20.50
C LEU A 153 7.84 2.16 21.46
N ILE A 154 8.49 3.10 22.16
CA ILE A 154 7.84 4.00 23.11
C ILE A 154 8.16 5.44 22.75
N ASP A 155 7.12 6.25 22.54
CA ASP A 155 7.19 7.71 22.40
C ASP A 155 8.11 8.18 21.27
N ALA A 156 8.03 7.52 20.11
CA ALA A 156 8.80 7.85 18.94
C ALA A 156 8.27 9.08 18.20
N THR A 157 9.20 9.84 17.63
CA THR A 157 8.93 11.02 16.81
C THR A 157 9.57 10.85 15.44
N VAL A 158 8.80 11.09 14.39
CA VAL A 158 9.28 11.05 13.00
C VAL A 158 8.98 12.41 12.38
N GLN A 159 9.99 13.13 11.93
CA GLN A 159 9.84 14.42 11.26
C GLN A 159 10.32 14.32 9.82
N VAL A 160 9.55 14.90 8.92
CA VAL A 160 9.81 14.99 7.50
C VAL A 160 10.02 16.45 7.15
N THR A 161 11.15 16.73 6.51
CA THR A 161 11.54 18.08 6.07
C THR A 161 11.68 18.09 4.56
N LYS A 162 11.03 19.08 3.92
CA LYS A 162 11.21 19.36 2.49
C LYS A 162 12.08 20.58 2.26
N PRO A 163 12.85 20.62 1.16
CA PRO A 163 13.42 21.86 0.65
C PRO A 163 12.29 22.87 0.41
N GLY A 164 12.43 24.10 0.89
CA GLY A 164 11.45 25.17 0.68
C GLY A 164 10.26 25.22 1.66
N ALA A 165 10.01 24.15 2.43
CA ALA A 165 8.95 24.15 3.45
C ALA A 165 9.33 24.99 4.68
N ALA A 166 8.36 25.76 5.21
CA ALA A 166 8.61 26.65 6.35
C ALA A 166 8.74 25.90 7.68
N LYS A 167 8.10 24.73 7.81
CA LYS A 167 8.12 23.89 9.02
C LYS A 167 8.16 22.41 8.63
N PRO A 168 8.89 21.57 9.38
CA PRO A 168 8.76 20.14 9.24
C PRO A 168 7.37 19.68 9.69
N TRP A 169 6.84 18.65 9.05
CA TRP A 169 5.66 17.94 9.51
C TRP A 169 6.08 16.54 9.97
N GLY A 170 5.24 15.85 10.73
CA GLY A 170 5.65 14.56 11.26
C GLY A 170 4.65 13.92 12.18
N PHE A 171 5.08 12.83 12.80
CA PHE A 171 4.34 12.04 13.76
C PHE A 171 5.03 12.17 15.12
N GLU A 172 4.25 12.31 16.18
CA GLU A 172 4.75 12.40 17.55
C GLU A 172 4.06 11.37 18.43
N LYS A 173 4.74 10.97 19.52
CA LYS A 173 4.20 10.05 20.53
C LYS A 173 3.78 8.69 19.96
N ILE A 174 4.49 8.21 18.95
CA ILE A 174 4.23 6.92 18.36
C ILE A 174 4.67 5.82 19.34
N GLY A 175 3.77 4.88 19.62
CA GLY A 175 4.09 3.71 20.42
C GLY A 175 3.44 2.46 19.84
N PHE A 176 4.23 1.39 19.66
CA PHE A 176 3.73 0.11 19.19
C PHE A 176 4.65 -1.05 19.54
N LEU A 177 4.10 -2.25 19.44
CA LEU A 177 4.86 -3.49 19.45
C LEU A 177 5.08 -3.94 18.01
N ALA A 178 6.30 -4.35 17.71
CA ALA A 178 6.70 -4.91 16.43
C ALA A 178 7.41 -6.24 16.66
N GLN A 179 7.41 -7.09 15.64
CA GLN A 179 8.07 -8.38 15.66
C GLN A 179 8.97 -8.48 14.44
N LEU A 180 10.27 -8.53 14.65
CA LEU A 180 11.21 -8.85 13.59
C LEU A 180 11.19 -10.37 13.38
N ARG A 181 10.62 -10.82 12.27
CA ARG A 181 10.44 -12.23 11.93
C ARG A 181 11.46 -12.67 10.87
N PRO A 182 11.97 -13.91 10.99
CA PRO A 182 12.78 -14.49 9.94
C PRO A 182 11.95 -14.71 8.67
N GLY A 183 12.62 -14.67 7.51
CA GLY A 183 12.00 -15.07 6.24
C GLY A 183 11.64 -16.55 6.26
N ARG A 184 10.47 -16.88 5.73
CA ARG A 184 10.06 -18.29 5.54
C ARG A 184 10.77 -18.94 4.36
N THR A 185 11.15 -18.13 3.38
CA THR A 185 11.92 -18.50 2.19
C THR A 185 13.05 -17.48 1.99
N ASP A 186 14.10 -17.88 1.30
CA ASP A 186 15.26 -17.01 1.02
C ASP A 186 14.86 -15.77 0.21
N GLU A 187 13.84 -15.92 -0.65
CA GLU A 187 13.27 -14.82 -1.46
C GLU A 187 12.48 -13.79 -0.66
N GLN A 188 11.74 -14.21 0.39
CA GLN A 188 10.94 -13.29 1.20
C GLN A 188 11.81 -12.48 2.17
N GLY A 189 12.92 -13.07 2.62
CA GLY A 189 13.82 -12.44 3.58
C GLY A 189 13.15 -12.09 4.92
N PRO A 190 13.91 -11.52 5.86
CA PRO A 190 13.37 -11.07 7.13
C PRO A 190 12.33 -9.96 6.96
N SER A 191 11.33 -9.92 7.83
CA SER A 191 10.26 -8.91 7.80
C SER A 191 9.90 -8.40 9.20
N ILE A 192 9.49 -7.15 9.29
CA ILE A 192 8.92 -6.56 10.49
C ILE A 192 7.40 -6.70 10.42
N LEU A 193 6.79 -7.28 11.45
CA LEU A 193 5.34 -7.28 11.63
C LEU A 193 4.96 -6.27 12.71
N ILE A 194 4.02 -5.38 12.42
CA ILE A 194 3.42 -4.45 13.36
C ILE A 194 1.93 -4.81 13.46
N PRO A 195 1.49 -5.51 14.53
CA PRO A 195 0.10 -5.95 14.65
C PRO A 195 -0.88 -4.79 14.73
N HIS A 196 -0.50 -3.73 15.45
CA HIS A 196 -1.29 -2.51 15.57
C HIS A 196 -0.37 -1.34 15.91
N ALA A 197 -0.60 -0.19 15.28
CA ALA A 197 0.06 1.07 15.61
C ALA A 197 -0.89 2.24 15.40
N THR A 198 -0.99 3.13 16.38
CA THR A 198 -1.61 4.45 16.21
C THR A 198 -0.50 5.43 15.88
N LEU A 199 -0.54 5.99 14.68
CA LEU A 199 0.47 6.95 14.22
C LEU A 199 0.06 8.39 14.48
N MET A 200 -1.24 8.67 14.42
CA MET A 200 -1.81 10.01 14.64
C MET A 200 -3.13 9.89 15.40
N ASP A 201 -3.34 10.78 16.37
CA ASP A 201 -4.59 10.96 17.08
C ASP A 201 -4.94 12.46 17.12
N ARG A 202 -6.03 12.82 16.43
CA ARG A 202 -6.52 14.20 16.24
C ARG A 202 -5.41 15.24 15.97
N GLN A 203 -4.49 14.92 15.07
CA GLN A 203 -3.39 15.80 14.72
C GLN A 203 -3.85 16.84 13.69
N GLN A 204 -3.36 18.08 13.80
CA GLN A 204 -3.64 19.11 12.79
C GLN A 204 -3.06 18.72 11.43
N MET A 205 -3.85 18.90 10.39
CA MET A 205 -3.42 18.63 9.02
C MET A 205 -2.54 19.75 8.48
N THR A 206 -1.55 19.39 7.64
CA THR A 206 -0.74 20.34 6.88
C THR A 206 -0.78 20.01 5.39
N GLU A 207 -0.44 20.98 4.55
CA GLU A 207 -0.38 20.81 3.09
C GLU A 207 0.67 19.76 2.72
N GLU A 208 1.85 19.81 3.35
CA GLU A 208 2.95 18.88 3.09
C GLU A 208 2.57 17.43 3.42
N MET A 209 1.87 17.19 4.53
CA MET A 209 1.39 15.86 4.91
C MET A 209 0.40 15.30 3.87
N CYS A 210 -0.45 16.16 3.30
CA CYS A 210 -1.41 15.78 2.27
C CYS A 210 -0.69 15.31 1.00
N ASP A 211 0.30 16.07 0.55
CA ASP A 211 1.07 15.80 -0.66
C ASP A 211 2.11 14.68 -0.50
N ASP A 212 2.59 14.41 0.72
CA ASP A 212 3.64 13.41 0.96
C ASP A 212 3.13 12.02 1.24
N MET A 213 1.96 11.92 1.86
CA MET A 213 1.45 10.64 2.36
C MET A 213 -0.03 10.49 2.07
N LEU A 214 -0.84 11.51 2.40
CA LEU A 214 -2.28 11.31 2.44
C LEU A 214 -2.90 11.13 1.06
N LYS A 215 -2.29 11.67 -0.01
CA LYS A 215 -2.73 11.49 -1.41
C LYS A 215 -2.90 10.04 -1.85
N PHE A 216 -2.19 9.08 -1.23
CA PHE A 216 -2.31 7.66 -1.56
C PHE A 216 -3.57 7.02 -0.96
N VAL A 217 -4.05 7.53 0.18
CA VAL A 217 -5.25 7.03 0.86
C VAL A 217 -6.48 7.86 0.49
N ALA A 218 -6.31 9.18 0.37
CA ALA A 218 -7.35 10.15 0.05
C ALA A 218 -6.91 11.03 -1.13
N PRO A 219 -7.02 10.56 -2.38
CA PRO A 219 -6.56 11.29 -3.59
C PRO A 219 -7.08 12.72 -3.73
N VAL A 220 -8.25 13.00 -3.14
CA VAL A 220 -8.93 14.30 -3.14
C VAL A 220 -8.15 15.40 -2.41
N VAL A 221 -7.20 15.05 -1.52
CA VAL A 221 -6.38 16.02 -0.78
C VAL A 221 -5.10 16.42 -1.50
N ASN A 222 -4.80 15.78 -2.64
CA ASN A 222 -3.58 16.04 -3.41
C ASN A 222 -3.61 17.45 -4.03
N GLY A 223 -2.54 18.21 -3.83
CA GLY A 223 -2.41 19.58 -4.35
C GLY A 223 -3.31 20.60 -3.63
N VAL A 224 -3.68 20.32 -2.37
CA VAL A 224 -4.43 21.27 -1.55
C VAL A 224 -3.56 22.49 -1.22
N THR A 225 -4.10 23.70 -1.41
CA THR A 225 -3.37 24.96 -1.17
C THR A 225 -3.71 25.63 0.16
N LYS A 226 -4.77 25.16 0.82
CA LYS A 226 -5.17 25.52 2.19
C LYS A 226 -5.96 24.38 2.78
N ILE A 227 -5.59 23.97 3.98
CA ILE A 227 -6.30 22.93 4.71
C ILE A 227 -6.46 23.32 6.18
N GLU A 228 -7.68 23.19 6.69
CA GLU A 228 -8.00 23.33 8.11
C GLU A 228 -8.73 22.07 8.57
N GLY A 229 -8.09 21.32 9.46
CA GLY A 229 -8.64 20.03 9.86
C GLY A 229 -7.82 19.24 10.85
N GLU A 230 -8.41 18.15 11.33
CA GLU A 230 -7.78 17.15 12.19
C GLU A 230 -7.87 15.77 11.55
N ILE A 231 -6.79 15.00 11.68
CA ILE A 231 -6.69 13.64 11.16
C ILE A 231 -6.30 12.65 12.27
N SER A 232 -6.72 11.41 12.12
CA SER A 232 -6.21 10.27 12.90
C SER A 232 -5.86 9.14 11.96
N LEU A 233 -4.77 8.42 12.27
CA LEU A 233 -4.23 7.34 11.44
C LEU A 233 -3.87 6.18 12.34
N SER A 234 -4.45 5.02 12.04
CA SER A 234 -4.11 3.75 12.67
C SER A 234 -3.79 2.71 11.62
N LEU A 235 -2.86 1.83 11.96
CA LEU A 235 -2.37 0.74 11.15
C LEU A 235 -2.61 -0.58 11.86
N LYS A 236 -2.87 -1.62 11.08
CA LYS A 236 -3.15 -2.97 11.57
C LYS A 236 -2.51 -4.01 10.66
N ASP A 237 -1.89 -5.01 11.28
CA ASP A 237 -1.28 -6.17 10.61
C ASP A 237 -0.29 -5.77 9.48
N ILE A 238 0.50 -4.72 9.70
CA ILE A 238 1.48 -4.26 8.71
C ILE A 238 2.68 -5.20 8.71
N ARG A 239 3.04 -5.70 7.53
CA ARG A 239 4.27 -6.46 7.30
C ARG A 239 5.17 -5.70 6.34
N VAL A 240 6.36 -5.36 6.82
CA VAL A 240 7.40 -4.65 6.07
C VAL A 240 8.58 -5.59 5.83
N PRO A 241 8.77 -6.11 4.61
CA PRO A 241 9.98 -6.86 4.26
C PRO A 241 11.21 -5.95 4.33
N LEU A 242 12.32 -6.45 4.87
CA LEU A 242 13.55 -5.65 4.99
C LEU A 242 14.29 -5.49 3.65
N ALA A 243 14.15 -6.47 2.75
CA ALA A 243 14.80 -6.46 1.44
C ALA A 243 14.11 -5.50 0.47
N ASP A 244 12.78 -5.60 0.32
CA ASP A 244 11.96 -4.69 -0.49
C ASP A 244 10.83 -4.09 0.35
N ARG A 245 11.03 -2.87 0.86
CA ARG A 245 10.03 -2.16 1.65
C ARG A 245 8.78 -1.78 0.85
N GLN A 246 8.88 -1.63 -0.48
CA GLN A 246 7.74 -1.29 -1.32
C GLN A 246 6.78 -2.47 -1.48
N SER A 247 7.25 -3.70 -1.23
CA SER A 247 6.43 -4.92 -1.15
C SER A 247 5.70 -5.10 0.19
N SER A 248 5.63 -4.04 1.01
CA SER A 248 4.89 -4.06 2.27
C SER A 248 3.41 -4.34 2.04
N VAL A 249 2.81 -5.05 2.99
CA VAL A 249 1.37 -5.36 2.98
C VAL A 249 0.76 -5.02 4.32
N GLY A 250 -0.50 -4.60 4.35
CA GLY A 250 -1.20 -4.36 5.60
C GLY A 250 -2.45 -3.50 5.46
N LYS A 251 -3.12 -3.26 6.58
CA LYS A 251 -4.38 -2.52 6.62
C LYS A 251 -4.26 -1.29 7.48
N GLY A 252 -5.09 -0.30 7.23
CA GLY A 252 -5.17 0.88 8.07
C GLY A 252 -6.49 1.59 7.96
N GLN A 253 -6.66 2.56 8.84
CA GLN A 253 -7.81 3.44 8.87
C GLN A 253 -7.33 4.87 9.06
N VAL A 254 -7.81 5.74 8.17
CA VAL A 254 -7.70 7.19 8.29
C VAL A 254 -9.07 7.74 8.71
N VAL A 255 -9.09 8.63 9.69
CA VAL A 255 -10.27 9.39 10.06
C VAL A 255 -9.97 10.87 9.87
N ILE A 256 -10.71 11.52 8.98
CA ILE A 256 -10.69 12.98 8.80
C ILE A 256 -11.87 13.54 9.60
N HIS A 257 -11.59 14.13 10.76
CA HIS A 257 -12.62 14.65 11.69
C HIS A 257 -13.32 15.87 11.08
N LYS A 258 -12.53 16.76 10.50
CA LYS A 258 -13.00 17.93 9.76
C LYS A 258 -11.92 18.30 8.76
N ALA A 259 -12.30 18.61 7.53
CA ALA A 259 -11.40 19.26 6.58
C ALA A 259 -12.21 20.14 5.63
N GLN A 260 -11.66 21.30 5.27
CA GLN A 260 -12.15 22.11 4.16
C GLN A 260 -11.07 22.17 3.11
N LEU A 261 -11.42 21.72 1.89
CA LEU A 261 -10.52 21.71 0.75
C LEU A 261 -11.06 22.66 -0.32
N THR A 262 -10.17 23.21 -1.13
CA THR A 262 -10.56 24.03 -2.28
C THR A 262 -9.62 23.78 -3.43
N GLY A 263 -10.20 23.45 -4.59
CA GLY A 263 -9.50 23.48 -5.87
C GLY A 263 -8.49 22.36 -6.11
N THR A 264 -8.82 21.12 -5.70
CA THR A 264 -7.96 19.98 -6.00
C THR A 264 -8.25 19.40 -7.40
N PRO A 265 -7.25 18.85 -8.13
CA PRO A 265 -7.42 18.43 -9.53
C PRO A 265 -8.51 17.37 -9.73
N LEU A 266 -8.63 16.43 -8.79
CA LEU A 266 -9.63 15.36 -8.85
C LEU A 266 -11.04 15.91 -8.70
N VAL A 267 -11.26 16.80 -7.72
CA VAL A 267 -12.58 17.41 -7.50
C VAL A 267 -12.96 18.27 -8.70
N GLN A 268 -12.04 19.09 -9.21
CA GLN A 268 -12.27 19.93 -10.39
C GLN A 268 -12.75 19.10 -11.59
N LYS A 269 -12.12 17.95 -11.83
CA LYS A 269 -12.54 17.04 -12.92
C LYS A 269 -13.94 16.49 -12.71
N ILE A 270 -14.29 16.12 -11.48
CA ILE A 270 -15.63 15.62 -11.14
C ILE A 270 -16.67 16.75 -11.29
N THR A 271 -16.39 17.96 -10.79
CA THR A 271 -17.31 19.10 -10.89
C THR A 271 -17.49 19.57 -12.33
N GLU A 272 -16.41 19.68 -13.11
CA GLU A 272 -16.46 20.02 -14.55
C GLU A 272 -17.30 19.01 -15.32
N PHE A 273 -17.14 17.72 -15.02
CA PHE A 273 -17.86 16.65 -15.71
C PHE A 273 -19.36 16.66 -15.43
N ILE A 274 -19.73 16.84 -14.16
CA ILE A 274 -21.13 16.84 -13.71
C ILE A 274 -21.79 18.21 -14.00
N GLY A 275 -21.00 19.25 -14.25
CA GLY A 275 -21.50 20.61 -14.43
C GLY A 275 -21.80 21.33 -13.12
N LEU A 276 -21.13 20.93 -12.03
CA LEU A 276 -21.22 21.61 -10.73
C LEU A 276 -20.26 22.80 -10.71
N GLY A 277 -20.70 23.91 -10.13
CA GLY A 277 -19.83 25.07 -9.87
C GLY A 277 -18.68 24.72 -8.91
N PRO A 278 -17.66 25.60 -8.80
CA PRO A 278 -16.57 25.40 -7.86
C PRO A 278 -17.11 25.32 -6.42
N SER A 279 -16.90 24.19 -5.75
CA SER A 279 -17.31 23.97 -4.36
C SER A 279 -16.13 24.03 -3.39
N VAL A 280 -16.45 24.38 -2.14
CA VAL A 280 -15.59 24.08 -0.99
C VAL A 280 -15.99 22.71 -0.49
N ASP A 281 -15.06 21.76 -0.53
CA ASP A 281 -15.39 20.40 -0.14
C ASP A 281 -15.21 20.25 1.36
N VAL A 282 -16.27 19.82 2.02
CA VAL A 282 -16.30 19.66 3.47
C VAL A 282 -16.29 18.17 3.81
N PHE A 283 -15.28 17.79 4.57
CA PHE A 283 -15.18 16.49 5.21
C PHE A 283 -15.62 16.67 6.65
N SER A 284 -16.43 15.76 7.16
CA SER A 284 -16.79 15.71 8.58
C SER A 284 -16.95 14.25 8.97
N ASP A 285 -16.12 13.82 9.93
CA ASP A 285 -16.05 12.44 10.43
C ASP A 285 -15.99 11.37 9.31
N CYS A 286 -15.15 11.63 8.31
CA CYS A 286 -14.94 10.73 7.18
C CYS A 286 -13.96 9.62 7.58
N THR A 287 -14.41 8.37 7.55
CA THR A 287 -13.61 7.19 7.89
C THR A 287 -13.25 6.43 6.62
N ILE A 288 -11.96 6.38 6.31
CA ILE A 288 -11.40 5.74 5.13
C ILE A 288 -10.66 4.49 5.58
N ASN A 289 -11.13 3.33 5.17
CA ASN A 289 -10.39 2.08 5.36
C ASN A 289 -9.50 1.87 4.14
N PHE A 290 -8.25 1.47 4.37
CA PHE A 290 -7.32 1.18 3.30
C PHE A 290 -6.53 -0.10 3.51
N GLU A 291 -6.10 -0.70 2.40
CA GLU A 291 -5.26 -1.88 2.36
C GLU A 291 -4.10 -1.62 1.39
N LEU A 292 -2.87 -1.78 1.89
CA LEU A 292 -1.67 -1.78 1.08
C LEU A 292 -1.41 -3.22 0.63
N ALA A 293 -1.47 -3.46 -0.67
CA ALA A 293 -1.15 -4.73 -1.30
C ALA A 293 -0.68 -4.49 -2.73
N ASP A 294 0.21 -5.34 -3.25
CA ASP A 294 0.64 -5.28 -4.66
C ASP A 294 1.17 -3.90 -5.11
N LYS A 295 1.85 -3.17 -4.21
CA LYS A 295 2.34 -1.80 -4.43
C LYS A 295 1.21 -0.80 -4.77
N GLN A 296 0.02 -1.06 -4.24
CA GLN A 296 -1.18 -0.27 -4.41
C GLN A 296 -1.87 -0.08 -3.06
N VAL A 297 -2.39 1.13 -2.83
CA VAL A 297 -3.23 1.46 -1.69
C VAL A 297 -4.67 1.41 -2.16
N TYR A 298 -5.35 0.33 -1.81
CA TYR A 298 -6.79 0.19 -2.01
C TYR A 298 -7.50 0.96 -0.92
N HIS A 299 -8.48 1.79 -1.26
CA HIS A 299 -9.24 2.56 -0.29
C HIS A 299 -10.74 2.46 -0.53
N GLU A 300 -11.50 2.56 0.57
CA GLU A 300 -12.95 2.57 0.58
C GLU A 300 -13.46 3.52 1.68
N GLY A 301 -14.60 4.17 1.42
CA GLY A 301 -15.26 5.03 2.40
C GLY A 301 -14.82 6.49 2.36
N LEU A 302 -14.03 6.89 1.36
CA LEU A 302 -13.72 8.30 1.13
C LEU A 302 -14.98 9.04 0.70
N ASP A 303 -15.53 9.84 1.60
CA ASP A 303 -16.82 10.53 1.48
C ASP A 303 -16.61 12.03 1.67
N PHE A 304 -17.05 12.84 0.71
CA PHE A 304 -16.86 14.29 0.70
C PHE A 304 -18.01 15.04 0.03
N GLY A 305 -18.29 16.24 0.53
CA GLY A 305 -19.30 17.11 -0.07
C GLY A 305 -18.73 17.87 -1.26
N VAL A 306 -19.48 17.94 -2.36
CA VAL A 306 -19.22 18.79 -3.54
C VAL A 306 -20.50 19.57 -3.80
N GLY A 307 -20.51 20.85 -3.39
CA GLY A 307 -21.75 21.64 -3.37
C GLY A 307 -22.71 21.09 -2.32
N ASN A 308 -23.90 20.66 -2.73
CA ASN A 308 -24.86 19.96 -1.88
C ASN A 308 -24.84 18.42 -2.08
N LEU A 309 -24.02 17.93 -3.01
CA LEU A 309 -23.92 16.50 -3.30
C LEU A 309 -22.87 15.86 -2.42
N ARG A 310 -23.09 14.60 -2.08
CA ARG A 310 -22.14 13.78 -1.34
C ARG A 310 -21.52 12.78 -2.29
N VAL A 311 -20.23 12.91 -2.56
CA VAL A 311 -19.47 12.02 -3.43
C VAL A 311 -18.74 11.00 -2.57
N ARG A 312 -18.85 9.73 -2.93
CA ARG A 312 -18.09 8.65 -2.31
C ARG A 312 -17.13 8.03 -3.32
N THR A 313 -15.89 7.76 -2.94
CA THR A 313 -14.94 7.10 -3.83
C THR A 313 -14.40 5.79 -3.24
N ARG A 314 -14.12 4.86 -4.15
CA ARG A 314 -13.46 3.58 -3.89
C ARG A 314 -12.52 3.25 -5.04
N GLY A 315 -11.48 2.47 -4.78
CA GLY A 315 -10.53 2.05 -5.82
C GLY A 315 -9.13 1.90 -5.26
N PHE A 316 -8.13 2.16 -6.10
CA PHE A 316 -6.73 2.12 -5.66
C PHE A 316 -5.90 3.27 -6.23
N VAL A 317 -4.82 3.54 -5.50
CA VAL A 317 -3.73 4.42 -5.90
C VAL A 317 -2.44 3.62 -5.85
N GLY A 318 -1.71 3.53 -6.97
CA GLY A 318 -0.41 2.90 -7.01
C GLY A 318 0.67 3.75 -6.34
N LEU A 319 1.71 3.11 -5.80
CA LEU A 319 2.90 3.82 -5.31
C LEU A 319 3.62 4.56 -6.45
N ASP A 320 3.46 4.08 -7.68
CA ASP A 320 3.85 4.75 -8.94
C ASP A 320 2.94 5.92 -9.34
N LYS A 321 1.98 6.31 -8.48
CA LYS A 321 1.00 7.38 -8.67
C LYS A 321 -0.06 7.08 -9.74
N SER A 322 -0.16 5.83 -10.20
CA SER A 322 -1.28 5.37 -11.03
C SER A 322 -2.59 5.39 -10.24
N LEU A 323 -3.70 5.63 -10.93
CA LEU A 323 -5.01 5.85 -10.34
C LEU A 323 -6.07 5.02 -11.05
N ASN A 324 -6.93 4.33 -10.30
CA ASN A 324 -8.15 3.71 -10.80
C ASN A 324 -9.22 3.74 -9.71
N LEU A 325 -10.14 4.69 -9.83
CA LEU A 325 -11.20 4.97 -8.88
C LEU A 325 -12.58 4.84 -9.52
N ILE A 326 -13.58 4.65 -8.67
CA ILE A 326 -14.98 4.83 -8.99
C ILE A 326 -15.51 5.88 -8.02
N ALA A 327 -16.06 6.97 -8.56
CA ALA A 327 -16.78 7.98 -7.80
C ALA A 327 -18.29 7.73 -7.90
N GLU A 328 -18.93 7.50 -6.77
CA GLU A 328 -20.37 7.33 -6.62
C GLU A 328 -21.00 8.68 -6.31
N VAL A 329 -21.89 9.13 -7.20
CA VAL A 329 -22.59 10.41 -7.07
C VAL A 329 -24.10 10.16 -7.04
N PRO A 330 -24.77 10.42 -5.90
CA PRO A 330 -26.23 10.34 -5.83
C PRO A 330 -26.86 11.52 -6.57
N VAL A 331 -27.73 11.23 -7.52
CA VAL A 331 -28.51 12.25 -8.23
C VAL A 331 -29.70 12.63 -7.35
N PRO A 332 -29.88 13.91 -7.00
CA PRO A 332 -30.98 14.36 -6.16
C PRO A 332 -32.33 14.14 -6.86
N LEU A 333 -33.39 13.96 -6.07
CA LEU A 333 -34.75 13.77 -6.58
C LEU A 333 -35.35 15.07 -7.14
N ASN A 334 -34.95 16.21 -6.57
CA ASN A 334 -35.48 17.51 -6.96
C ASN A 334 -34.61 18.11 -8.07
N PRO A 335 -35.20 18.80 -9.06
CA PRO A 335 -34.43 19.55 -10.04
C PRO A 335 -33.67 20.65 -9.31
N THR A 336 -32.38 20.45 -9.11
CA THR A 336 -31.49 21.49 -8.60
C THR A 336 -30.94 22.29 -9.78
N GLU A 337 -31.00 23.62 -9.67
CA GLU A 337 -30.36 24.58 -10.59
C GLU A 337 -28.82 24.49 -10.58
N GLU A 338 -28.25 23.53 -9.85
CA GLU A 338 -26.81 23.36 -9.62
C GLU A 338 -26.12 22.58 -10.75
N PHE A 339 -26.86 21.80 -11.53
CA PHE A 339 -26.33 21.12 -12.72
C PHE A 339 -26.37 22.10 -13.90
N SER A 340 -25.22 22.68 -14.24
CA SER A 340 -25.02 23.57 -15.39
C SER A 340 -24.55 22.79 -16.64
N ASP A 341 -24.02 23.47 -17.67
CA ASP A 341 -23.42 22.91 -18.91
C ASP A 341 -22.22 21.97 -18.65
N GLY A 342 -22.45 20.82 -17.99
CA GLY A 342 -21.48 19.74 -17.82
C GLY A 342 -21.37 18.86 -19.06
N GLU A 343 -20.40 17.93 -19.05
CA GLU A 343 -20.28 16.93 -20.12
C GLU A 343 -21.42 15.88 -20.10
N LEU A 344 -22.12 15.73 -18.98
CA LEU A 344 -23.30 14.88 -18.84
C LEU A 344 -24.57 15.56 -19.38
N PRO A 345 -25.27 14.96 -20.37
CA PRO A 345 -26.51 15.53 -20.90
C PRO A 345 -27.62 15.65 -19.84
N LEU A 346 -28.24 16.82 -19.71
CA LEU A 346 -29.36 17.09 -18.79
C LEU A 346 -30.55 16.10 -18.86
N PRO A 347 -30.98 15.61 -20.05
CA PRO A 347 -32.03 14.61 -20.14
C PRO A 347 -31.66 13.29 -19.44
N LEU A 348 -30.40 12.88 -19.53
CA LEU A 348 -29.90 11.67 -18.90
C LEU A 348 -29.84 11.83 -17.36
N LEU A 349 -29.38 12.98 -16.87
CA LEU A 349 -29.41 13.31 -15.45
C LEU A 349 -30.84 13.28 -14.88
N SER A 350 -31.82 13.76 -15.65
CA SER A 350 -33.23 13.74 -15.24
C SER A 350 -33.80 12.32 -15.16
N ALA A 351 -33.40 11.42 -16.04
CA ALA A 351 -33.82 10.01 -16.01
C ALA A 351 -33.19 9.23 -14.83
N LEU A 352 -32.05 9.68 -14.31
CA LEU A 352 -31.30 9.03 -13.23
C LEU A 352 -31.59 9.63 -11.84
N ARG A 353 -32.62 10.48 -11.70
CA ARG A 353 -33.02 11.07 -10.41
C ARG A 353 -33.27 10.00 -9.36
N GLY A 354 -32.73 10.21 -8.16
CA GLY A 354 -32.82 9.25 -7.05
C GLY A 354 -31.95 8.00 -7.23
N LYS A 355 -31.10 7.94 -8.26
CA LYS A 355 -30.12 6.87 -8.48
C LYS A 355 -28.70 7.37 -8.19
N THR A 356 -27.79 6.43 -8.04
CA THR A 356 -26.36 6.70 -7.88
C THR A 356 -25.66 6.43 -9.19
N ILE A 357 -24.93 7.43 -9.70
CA ILE A 357 -24.09 7.31 -10.89
C ILE A 357 -22.69 6.90 -10.45
N GLU A 358 -22.13 5.88 -11.09
CA GLU A 358 -20.73 5.49 -10.92
C GLU A 358 -19.86 6.09 -12.03
N ILE A 359 -18.94 6.97 -11.66
CA ILE A 359 -18.00 7.66 -12.55
C ILE A 359 -16.62 7.00 -12.41
N PRO A 360 -16.18 6.19 -13.39
CA PRO A 360 -14.85 5.61 -13.39
C PRO A 360 -13.79 6.65 -13.74
N ILE A 361 -12.74 6.74 -12.92
CA ILE A 361 -11.64 7.69 -13.04
C ILE A 361 -10.33 6.90 -13.11
N VAL A 362 -9.53 7.15 -14.15
CA VAL A 362 -8.24 6.49 -14.40
C VAL A 362 -7.13 7.53 -14.61
N GLY A 363 -5.89 7.10 -14.81
CA GLY A 363 -4.76 7.97 -15.13
C GLY A 363 -3.79 8.07 -13.95
N THR A 364 -3.43 9.29 -13.56
CA THR A 364 -2.52 9.54 -12.42
C THR A 364 -3.10 10.55 -11.44
N LEU A 365 -2.55 10.61 -10.22
CA LEU A 365 -2.95 11.60 -9.20
C LEU A 365 -2.84 13.05 -9.69
N GLU A 366 -1.91 13.36 -10.60
CA GLU A 366 -1.74 14.71 -11.17
C GLU A 366 -2.69 14.96 -12.35
N LYS A 367 -3.02 13.92 -13.12
CA LYS A 367 -3.84 14.01 -14.33
C LYS A 367 -4.92 12.93 -14.30
N PRO A 368 -5.96 13.08 -13.47
CA PRO A 368 -7.09 12.18 -13.47
C PRO A 368 -7.93 12.38 -14.74
N ILE A 369 -8.38 11.27 -15.32
CA ILE A 369 -9.16 11.23 -16.57
C ILE A 369 -10.39 10.36 -16.34
N ILE A 370 -11.56 10.83 -16.79
CA ILE A 370 -12.80 10.04 -16.72
C ILE A 370 -12.81 9.03 -17.87
N ASP A 371 -13.01 7.76 -17.54
CA ASP A 371 -13.12 6.68 -18.52
C ASP A 371 -14.52 6.69 -19.15
N LYS A 372 -14.65 7.40 -20.28
CA LYS A 372 -15.92 7.57 -21.01
C LYS A 372 -16.54 6.24 -21.44
N GLN A 373 -15.73 5.24 -21.76
CA GLN A 373 -16.20 3.93 -22.20
C GLN A 373 -16.80 3.14 -21.04
N ARG A 374 -16.08 3.02 -19.92
CA ARG A 374 -16.60 2.36 -18.71
C ARG A 374 -17.79 3.10 -18.13
N LEU A 375 -17.80 4.43 -18.23
CA LEU A 375 -18.94 5.23 -17.82
C LEU A 375 -20.19 4.91 -18.65
N GLY A 376 -20.08 4.86 -19.98
CA GLY A 376 -21.21 4.51 -20.85
C GLY A 376 -21.83 3.16 -20.48
N GLN A 377 -21.00 2.17 -20.15
CA GLN A 377 -21.46 0.85 -19.69
C GLN A 377 -22.17 0.93 -18.33
N SER A 378 -21.62 1.69 -17.37
CA SER A 378 -22.22 1.92 -16.05
C SER A 378 -23.60 2.60 -16.14
N LEU A 379 -23.71 3.64 -16.98
CA LEU A 379 -24.96 4.35 -17.22
C LEU A 379 -26.01 3.44 -17.86
N MET A 380 -25.63 2.65 -18.87
CA MET A 380 -26.52 1.68 -19.50
C MET A 380 -27.00 0.61 -18.52
N ALA A 381 -26.10 0.07 -17.68
CA ALA A 381 -26.48 -0.90 -16.65
C ALA A 381 -27.47 -0.30 -15.63
N THR A 382 -27.25 0.96 -15.23
CA THR A 382 -28.14 1.67 -14.31
C THR A 382 -29.51 1.92 -14.95
N ALA A 383 -29.55 2.32 -16.23
CA ALA A 383 -30.78 2.51 -16.99
C ALA A 383 -31.54 1.18 -17.16
N GLU A 384 -30.86 0.10 -17.53
CA GLU A 384 -31.45 -1.24 -17.67
C GLU A 384 -32.04 -1.74 -16.35
N SER A 385 -31.31 -1.57 -15.24
CA SER A 385 -31.81 -1.94 -13.90
C SER A 385 -33.07 -1.17 -13.53
N THR A 386 -33.12 0.13 -13.89
CA THR A 386 -34.27 0.99 -13.61
C THR A 386 -35.48 0.59 -14.45
N LEU A 387 -35.31 0.32 -15.75
CA LEU A 387 -36.37 -0.21 -16.61
C LEU A 387 -36.88 -1.56 -16.09
N ARG A 388 -35.98 -2.44 -15.65
CA ARG A 388 -36.35 -3.74 -15.07
C ARG A 388 -37.12 -3.60 -13.77
N ASP A 389 -36.75 -2.67 -12.90
CA ASP A 389 -37.48 -2.39 -11.67
C ASP A 389 -38.87 -1.83 -11.95
N PHE A 390 -39.02 -0.94 -12.93
CA PHE A 390 -40.33 -0.46 -13.39
C PHE A 390 -41.20 -1.58 -13.96
N LEU A 391 -40.62 -2.48 -14.76
CA LEU A 391 -41.34 -3.62 -15.33
C LEU A 391 -41.72 -4.70 -14.30
N LYS A 392 -41.10 -4.72 -13.13
CA LYS A 392 -41.41 -5.67 -12.04
C LYS A 392 -42.41 -5.14 -11.02
N ASN A 393 -42.53 -3.82 -10.90
CA ASN A 393 -43.54 -3.20 -10.05
C ASN A 393 -44.80 -2.96 -10.88
N ASP A 394 -45.76 -3.89 -10.80
CA ASP A 394 -47.10 -3.77 -11.41
C ASP A 394 -47.97 -2.64 -10.79
N ASP A 395 -47.45 -1.88 -9.82
CA ASP A 395 -48.18 -0.93 -8.97
C ASP A 395 -47.59 0.50 -8.97
N ILE A 396 -47.19 1.00 -10.13
CA ILE A 396 -46.86 2.43 -10.28
C ILE A 396 -47.70 3.03 -11.40
N GLN A 397 -48.77 3.74 -11.02
CA GLN A 397 -49.43 4.70 -11.91
C GLN A 397 -48.45 5.85 -12.15
N LEU A 398 -47.72 5.74 -13.25
CA LEU A 398 -47.01 6.86 -13.86
C LEU A 398 -48.09 7.79 -14.41
N ASP A 399 -48.43 8.82 -13.65
CA ASP A 399 -49.12 10.00 -14.18
C ASP A 399 -48.13 10.74 -15.08
N LEU A 400 -48.09 10.30 -16.34
CA LEU A 400 -47.39 10.93 -17.45
C LEU A 400 -48.39 11.77 -18.26
N GLU A 401 -49.40 12.37 -17.61
CA GLU A 401 -50.16 13.45 -18.23
C GLU A 401 -49.30 14.72 -18.22
N GLY A 402 -48.65 14.99 -19.36
CA GLY A 402 -48.46 16.39 -19.74
C GLY A 402 -49.82 17.08 -19.83
N GLU A 403 -49.85 18.40 -19.67
CA GLU A 403 -51.06 19.25 -19.57
C GLU A 403 -52.10 19.05 -20.71
N ASP A 404 -51.71 18.33 -21.78
CA ASP A 404 -52.51 18.03 -22.96
C ASP A 404 -52.88 16.53 -23.13
N GLY A 405 -52.52 15.64 -22.21
CA GLY A 405 -53.06 14.26 -22.14
C GLY A 405 -52.59 13.26 -23.22
N GLU A 406 -51.51 13.54 -23.95
CA GLU A 406 -50.89 12.57 -24.87
C GLU A 406 -49.50 12.13 -24.36
N ILE A 407 -49.33 10.81 -24.20
CA ILE A 407 -48.03 10.21 -23.92
C ILE A 407 -47.23 10.25 -25.22
N ASP A 408 -46.17 11.05 -25.27
CA ASP A 408 -45.23 11.03 -26.38
C ASP A 408 -44.31 9.79 -26.29
N VAL A 409 -44.89 8.64 -26.61
CA VAL A 409 -44.19 7.37 -26.80
C VAL A 409 -43.17 7.47 -27.94
N SER A 410 -43.33 8.43 -28.85
CA SER A 410 -42.40 8.65 -29.96
C SER A 410 -41.10 9.29 -29.49
N GLY A 411 -41.12 10.21 -28.53
CA GLY A 411 -39.91 10.83 -27.97
C GLY A 411 -38.96 9.87 -27.22
N ILE A 412 -39.51 8.87 -26.54
CA ILE A 412 -38.73 7.83 -25.84
C ILE A 412 -38.20 6.78 -26.82
N LEU A 413 -38.98 6.42 -27.84
CA LEU A 413 -38.56 5.54 -28.93
C LEU A 413 -37.55 6.19 -29.88
N ASP A 414 -37.61 7.50 -30.11
CA ASP A 414 -36.61 8.27 -30.86
C ASP A 414 -35.30 8.42 -30.06
N MET A 415 -35.36 8.53 -28.73
CA MET A 415 -34.16 8.48 -27.89
C MET A 415 -33.50 7.10 -27.90
N ALA A 416 -34.27 6.02 -27.79
CA ALA A 416 -33.74 4.66 -27.94
C ALA A 416 -33.23 4.38 -29.37
N GLY A 417 -33.92 4.91 -30.38
CA GLY A 417 -33.58 4.81 -31.79
C GLY A 417 -32.30 5.56 -32.14
N SER A 418 -32.14 6.80 -31.68
CA SER A 418 -30.92 7.60 -31.90
C SER A 418 -29.70 7.07 -31.15
N LEU A 419 -29.89 6.44 -29.99
CA LEU A 419 -28.83 5.73 -29.27
C LEU A 419 -28.42 4.42 -29.98
N MET A 420 -29.38 3.68 -30.56
CA MET A 420 -29.07 2.52 -31.40
C MET A 420 -28.45 2.91 -32.75
N GLU A 421 -28.84 4.04 -33.34
CA GLU A 421 -28.33 4.52 -34.62
C GLU A 421 -26.90 5.06 -34.51
N ASN A 422 -26.53 5.66 -33.37
CA ASN A 422 -25.13 5.97 -33.08
C ASN A 422 -24.30 4.74 -32.71
N ALA A 423 -24.87 3.74 -32.03
CA ALA A 423 -24.19 2.47 -31.76
C ALA A 423 -23.91 1.65 -33.04
N ASN A 424 -24.75 1.79 -34.08
CA ASN A 424 -24.53 1.17 -35.39
C ASN A 424 -23.57 1.94 -36.32
N ARG A 425 -23.24 3.20 -36.00
CA ARG A 425 -22.29 4.01 -36.78
C ARG A 425 -20.83 3.69 -36.46
N GLU A 426 -20.53 3.12 -35.30
CA GLU A 426 -19.19 2.63 -34.95
C GLU A 426 -19.11 1.10 -35.04
N GLY A 427 -19.05 0.61 -36.28
CA GLY A 427 -18.21 -0.56 -36.62
C GLY A 427 -18.80 -1.95 -36.33
N GLY A 428 -19.46 -2.51 -37.33
CA GLY A 428 -19.94 -3.89 -37.37
C GLY A 428 -18.82 -4.93 -37.21
N MET A 429 -18.69 -5.48 -36.00
CA MET A 429 -17.88 -6.68 -35.75
C MET A 429 -18.55 -7.92 -36.37
N LEU A 430 -19.88 -7.96 -36.42
CA LEU A 430 -20.66 -9.07 -36.98
C LEU A 430 -20.63 -9.13 -38.51
N ASP A 431 -20.58 -7.97 -39.18
CA ASP A 431 -20.45 -7.92 -40.65
C ASP A 431 -19.02 -8.24 -41.09
N GLN A 432 -17.99 -7.80 -40.35
CA GLN A 432 -16.61 -8.22 -40.59
C GLN A 432 -16.39 -9.73 -40.37
N LEU A 433 -17.10 -10.33 -39.40
CA LEU A 433 -17.08 -11.77 -39.16
C LEU A 433 -17.85 -12.55 -40.23
N ARG A 434 -18.89 -11.97 -40.83
CA ARG A 434 -19.60 -12.52 -41.99
C ARG A 434 -18.74 -12.48 -43.24
N GLU A 435 -18.13 -11.34 -43.55
CA GLU A 435 -17.23 -11.21 -44.71
C GLU A 435 -16.01 -12.15 -44.60
N ARG A 436 -15.42 -12.31 -43.41
CA ARG A 436 -14.35 -13.30 -43.19
C ARG A 436 -14.81 -14.75 -43.35
N ARG A 437 -16.05 -15.06 -42.99
CA ARG A 437 -16.63 -16.41 -43.10
C ARG A 437 -17.02 -16.74 -44.55
N GLU A 438 -17.38 -15.74 -45.33
CA GLU A 438 -17.67 -15.88 -46.77
C GLU A 438 -16.40 -15.91 -47.62
N ALA A 439 -15.33 -15.20 -47.20
CA ALA A 439 -14.04 -15.19 -47.88
C ALA A 439 -13.22 -16.49 -47.71
N ASN A 440 -13.54 -17.33 -46.72
CA ASN A 440 -12.82 -18.59 -46.49
C ASN A 440 -13.80 -19.69 -46.02
N PRO A 441 -14.50 -20.37 -46.95
CA PRO A 441 -15.44 -21.41 -46.59
C PRO A 441 -14.69 -22.61 -45.97
N PRO A 442 -15.20 -23.21 -44.88
CA PRO A 442 -14.55 -24.36 -44.27
C PRO A 442 -14.56 -25.55 -45.22
N ASP A 443 -13.40 -26.18 -45.35
CA ASP A 443 -13.18 -27.36 -46.16
C ASP A 443 -14.15 -28.47 -45.73
N ARG A 444 -15.11 -28.81 -46.59
CA ARG A 444 -16.07 -29.89 -46.36
C ARG A 444 -15.37 -31.22 -46.60
N ASN A 445 -14.60 -31.68 -45.63
CA ASN A 445 -14.22 -33.09 -45.49
C ASN A 445 -13.76 -33.39 -44.06
N SER A 446 -14.72 -33.69 -43.19
CA SER A 446 -14.60 -34.71 -42.13
C SER A 446 -15.95 -34.78 -41.42
N ALA A 447 -16.79 -35.69 -41.90
CA ALA A 447 -17.86 -36.25 -41.10
C ALA A 447 -17.20 -37.18 -40.07
N ASP A 448 -17.33 -36.89 -38.78
CA ASP A 448 -17.84 -37.86 -37.80
C ASP A 448 -18.04 -37.21 -36.41
N ASP A 449 -19.05 -37.72 -35.71
CA ASP A 449 -19.35 -37.64 -34.26
C ASP A 449 -19.94 -36.35 -33.63
N GLY A 450 -21.27 -36.31 -33.56
CA GLY A 450 -22.01 -36.74 -32.36
C GLY A 450 -21.89 -35.92 -31.06
N ASP A 451 -22.96 -35.18 -30.74
CA ASP A 451 -23.48 -34.79 -29.41
C ASP A 451 -22.52 -34.72 -28.20
N ALA A 452 -22.28 -33.51 -27.70
CA ALA A 452 -21.90 -33.27 -26.31
C ALA A 452 -22.70 -32.08 -25.72
N PRO A 453 -23.51 -32.27 -24.67
CA PRO A 453 -24.26 -31.18 -24.06
C PRO A 453 -23.39 -30.30 -23.15
N LEU A 454 -23.72 -29.01 -23.09
CA LEU A 454 -23.15 -27.93 -22.26
C LEU A 454 -23.15 -28.20 -20.73
N GLU A 455 -23.64 -29.35 -20.29
CA GLU A 455 -23.79 -29.73 -18.88
C GLU A 455 -22.47 -30.13 -18.19
N GLY A 456 -21.44 -30.48 -18.97
CA GLY A 456 -20.15 -30.96 -18.44
C GLY A 456 -19.24 -29.88 -17.83
N LEU A 457 -19.34 -28.64 -18.30
CA LEU A 457 -18.50 -27.52 -17.85
C LEU A 457 -18.94 -26.99 -16.48
N PHE A 458 -20.25 -26.86 -16.27
CA PHE A 458 -20.80 -26.38 -15.00
C PHE A 458 -20.61 -27.38 -13.85
N ARG A 459 -20.71 -28.70 -14.10
CA ARG A 459 -20.40 -29.71 -13.07
C ARG A 459 -18.94 -29.75 -12.65
N ARG A 460 -18.01 -29.37 -13.55
CA ARG A 460 -16.57 -29.29 -13.22
C ARG A 460 -16.24 -28.06 -12.37
N LEU A 461 -16.95 -26.94 -12.58
CA LEU A 461 -16.81 -25.74 -11.76
C LEU A 461 -17.39 -25.94 -10.35
N LEU A 462 -18.56 -26.57 -10.24
CA LEU A 462 -19.19 -26.84 -8.94
C LEU A 462 -18.43 -27.85 -8.08
N ARG A 463 -17.74 -28.83 -8.69
CA ARG A 463 -16.95 -29.82 -7.95
C ARG A 463 -15.66 -29.24 -7.36
N ARG A 464 -15.11 -28.16 -7.94
CA ARG A 464 -13.91 -27.47 -7.41
C ARG A 464 -14.22 -26.56 -6.21
N ALA A 465 -15.48 -26.16 -6.02
CA ALA A 465 -15.91 -25.29 -4.93
C ALA A 465 -16.32 -26.05 -3.65
N GLN A 466 -16.29 -27.40 -3.64
CA GLN A 466 -16.83 -28.23 -2.55
C GLN A 466 -15.83 -29.20 -1.88
N GLU A 467 -14.53 -29.16 -2.19
CA GLU A 467 -13.56 -29.99 -1.46
C GLU A 467 -12.99 -29.25 -0.24
N PRO A 468 -13.18 -29.76 1.00
CA PRO A 468 -12.43 -29.32 2.17
C PRO A 468 -11.06 -30.01 2.23
N ASP A 469 -10.08 -29.31 2.82
CA ASP A 469 -8.69 -29.72 3.07
C ASP A 469 -8.45 -31.22 3.29
N ALA A 470 -7.52 -31.79 2.52
CA ALA A 470 -6.85 -33.06 2.83
C ALA A 470 -5.32 -32.95 2.61
N PRO A 471 -4.48 -33.66 3.40
CA PRO A 471 -3.03 -33.42 3.51
C PRO A 471 -2.23 -34.02 2.35
N PRO A 472 -0.93 -33.65 2.18
CA PRO A 472 -0.20 -33.91 0.95
C PRO A 472 0.18 -35.39 0.83
N GLY A 473 -0.35 -36.04 -0.20
CA GLY A 473 0.05 -37.36 -0.66
C GLY A 473 0.89 -37.26 -1.93
N ASP A 474 2.18 -37.50 -1.75
CA ASP A 474 3.22 -37.93 -2.70
C ASP A 474 2.76 -38.22 -4.14
N LYS A 475 3.01 -37.29 -5.07
CA LYS A 475 3.11 -37.54 -6.51
C LYS A 475 4.10 -36.57 -7.18
N GLN A 476 5.19 -37.13 -7.68
CA GLN A 476 6.08 -36.55 -8.69
C GLN A 476 5.40 -36.50 -10.06
N ASP A 477 5.52 -35.36 -10.75
CA ASP A 477 5.82 -35.20 -12.20
C ASP A 477 5.43 -33.78 -12.68
N PRO A 478 5.91 -33.29 -13.84
CA PRO A 478 7.19 -33.48 -14.53
C PRO A 478 7.85 -32.13 -14.87
N ALA A 479 9.09 -32.16 -15.40
CA ALA A 479 9.85 -30.98 -15.80
C ALA A 479 9.12 -30.11 -16.85
N ALA A 480 9.15 -28.79 -16.65
CA ALA A 480 8.67 -27.79 -17.60
C ALA A 480 9.68 -27.61 -18.76
N PRO A 481 9.23 -27.32 -20.00
CA PRO A 481 10.14 -27.12 -21.13
C PRO A 481 10.87 -25.77 -21.03
N GLU A 482 12.18 -25.78 -21.25
CA GLU A 482 13.00 -24.59 -21.45
C GLU A 482 12.55 -23.85 -22.72
N ILE A 483 12.26 -22.56 -22.59
CA ILE A 483 12.02 -21.65 -23.71
C ILE A 483 13.34 -20.89 -23.95
N GLU A 484 14.09 -21.29 -24.98
CA GLU A 484 15.20 -20.49 -25.51
C GLU A 484 14.65 -19.24 -26.20
N ILE A 485 14.95 -18.06 -25.65
CA ILE A 485 14.65 -16.77 -26.26
C ILE A 485 15.86 -16.34 -27.09
N ASN A 486 15.70 -16.30 -28.41
CA ASN A 486 16.74 -15.89 -29.36
C ASN A 486 16.76 -14.35 -29.49
N LEU A 487 17.85 -13.71 -29.09
CA LEU A 487 17.99 -12.26 -28.85
C LEU A 487 18.49 -11.46 -30.08
N ASN A 488 18.17 -11.88 -31.31
CA ASN A 488 18.75 -11.28 -32.52
C ASN A 488 17.81 -10.44 -33.40
N GLU A 489 16.64 -10.01 -32.93
CA GLU A 489 15.83 -9.00 -33.64
C GLU A 489 15.56 -7.80 -32.74
N ALA A 490 16.57 -6.96 -32.58
CA ALA A 490 16.41 -5.56 -32.21
C ALA A 490 16.27 -4.74 -33.50
N ILE A 491 15.14 -4.07 -33.67
CA ILE A 491 14.99 -2.96 -34.62
C ILE A 491 14.63 -1.73 -33.79
N ASP A 492 15.52 -0.74 -33.89
CA ASP A 492 15.41 0.64 -33.40
C ASP A 492 14.07 1.28 -33.80
N LEU A 493 13.41 1.93 -32.83
CA LEU A 493 12.77 3.26 -32.96
C LEU A 493 12.51 3.86 -31.57
#